data_AF-A0A098AUR0-F1
#
_entry.id   AF-A0A098AUR0-F1
#
_cell.length_a   1.000
_cell.length_b   1.000
_cell.length_c   1.000
_cell.angle_alpha   90.00
_cell.angle_beta   90.00
_cell.angle_gamma   90.00
#
_symmetry.space_group_name_H-M   'P 1'
#
loop_
_entity.id
_entity.type
_entity.pdbx_description
1 polymer ?
#
loop_
_entity_poly.entity_id
_entity_poly.type
_entity_poly.pdbx_seq_one_letter_code
_entity_poly.pdbx_strand_id
1 'polypeptide(L)'
;MRRMIMVLLTLLGLSLIGCGAEEVDITPREIDPTIDICPVCRMSVIDERFAAQSIDSQGQVEIFDDIGCLSIFMRRLGPGEEESILASYVKDFESREWLKAPEAFYVQGRIDTPMSFGIVAFATEEAAQKFAQELEGKRLTWEQVLTEPLTIGLDVDFNLEEFNAQNQEPGEIQAEEGD
;
A
#
# COMPACT_ATOMS: atom_id res chain seq x y z
N MET A 1 11.61 -61.33 -9.13
CA MET A 1 11.50 -60.69 -7.79
C MET A 1 12.50 -59.55 -7.58
N ARG A 2 13.83 -59.77 -7.61
CA ARG A 2 14.84 -58.67 -7.42
C ARG A 2 14.73 -57.51 -8.42
N ARG A 3 14.37 -57.76 -9.69
CA ARG A 3 14.15 -56.72 -10.71
C ARG A 3 12.86 -55.91 -10.51
N MET A 4 11.79 -56.54 -10.00
CA MET A 4 10.54 -55.84 -9.66
C MET A 4 10.71 -54.96 -8.41
N ILE A 5 11.50 -55.42 -7.43
CA ILE A 5 11.82 -54.64 -6.22
C ILE A 5 12.66 -53.40 -6.57
N MET A 6 13.59 -53.50 -7.53
CA MET A 6 14.35 -52.34 -8.03
C MET A 6 13.47 -51.30 -8.74
N VAL A 7 12.52 -51.74 -9.58
CA VAL A 7 11.60 -50.83 -10.29
C VAL A 7 10.65 -50.11 -9.32
N LEU A 8 10.17 -50.82 -8.29
CA LEU A 8 9.30 -50.24 -7.26
C LEU A 8 10.03 -49.21 -6.38
N LEU A 9 11.32 -49.43 -6.08
CA LEU A 9 12.16 -48.49 -5.32
C LEU A 9 12.53 -47.24 -6.14
N THR A 10 12.71 -47.36 -7.45
CA THR A 10 12.93 -46.19 -8.34
C THR A 10 11.67 -45.35 -8.55
N LEU A 11 10.47 -45.95 -8.52
CA LEU A 11 9.20 -45.21 -8.62
C LEU A 11 8.87 -44.45 -7.33
N LEU A 12 9.25 -45.00 -6.17
CA LEU A 12 9.01 -44.39 -4.85
C LEU A 12 9.97 -43.20 -4.57
N GLY A 13 11.12 -43.15 -5.22
CA GLY A 13 12.10 -42.04 -5.09
C GLY A 13 11.75 -40.78 -5.88
N LEU A 14 10.80 -40.84 -6.83
CA LEU A 14 10.46 -39.72 -7.71
C LEU A 14 9.40 -38.76 -7.15
N SER A 15 8.88 -39.03 -5.94
CA SER A 15 7.77 -38.28 -5.33
C SER A 15 8.19 -37.14 -4.38
N LEU A 16 9.49 -36.82 -4.29
CA LEU A 16 10.01 -35.83 -3.33
C LEU A 16 10.55 -34.53 -3.95
N ILE A 17 10.32 -34.28 -5.25
CA ILE A 17 10.69 -33.00 -5.89
C ILE A 17 9.41 -32.17 -6.07
N GLY A 18 8.98 -31.55 -4.97
CA GLY A 18 7.78 -30.73 -4.93
C GLY A 18 7.90 -29.62 -3.89
N CYS A 19 9.04 -28.91 -3.85
CA CYS A 19 9.02 -27.54 -3.34
C CYS A 19 8.43 -26.67 -4.46
N GLY A 20 7.10 -26.60 -4.51
CA GLY A 20 6.46 -25.47 -5.18
C GLY A 20 6.82 -24.22 -4.38
N ALA A 21 7.33 -23.19 -5.04
CA ALA A 21 7.30 -21.87 -4.45
C ALA A 21 5.81 -21.58 -4.12
N GLU A 22 5.48 -21.37 -2.85
CA GLU A 22 4.15 -20.89 -2.49
C GLU A 22 3.92 -19.58 -3.26
N GLU A 23 2.87 -19.55 -4.09
CA GLU A 23 2.43 -18.32 -4.73
C GLU A 23 1.89 -17.41 -3.63
N VAL A 24 2.51 -16.23 -3.47
CA VAL A 24 2.04 -15.22 -2.51
C VAL A 24 0.72 -14.66 -3.02
N ASP A 25 -0.32 -14.71 -2.19
CA ASP A 25 -1.61 -14.12 -2.51
C ASP A 25 -1.51 -12.60 -2.48
N ILE A 26 -1.64 -11.98 -3.64
CA ILE A 26 -1.61 -10.52 -3.83
C ILE A 26 -3.01 -9.93 -4.04
N THR A 27 -4.08 -10.66 -3.70
CA THR A 27 -5.45 -10.14 -3.78
C THR A 27 -5.73 -9.15 -2.64
N PRO A 28 -6.48 -8.06 -2.90
CA PRO A 28 -6.75 -7.09 -1.85
C PRO A 28 -7.70 -7.64 -0.80
N ARG A 29 -7.48 -7.24 0.45
CA ARG A 29 -8.28 -7.69 1.59
C ARG A 29 -9.44 -6.72 1.82
N GLU A 30 -10.57 -7.23 2.30
CA GLU A 30 -11.64 -6.37 2.79
C GLU A 30 -11.23 -5.63 4.06
N ILE A 31 -11.77 -4.42 4.23
CA ILE A 31 -11.50 -3.56 5.38
C ILE A 31 -12.41 -3.98 6.54
N ASP A 32 -11.81 -4.22 7.70
CA ASP A 32 -12.51 -4.35 8.98
C ASP A 32 -12.20 -3.13 9.87
N PRO A 33 -13.12 -2.15 9.96
CA PRO A 33 -12.90 -0.90 10.67
C PRO A 33 -12.70 -1.09 12.19
N THR A 34 -12.95 -2.29 12.73
CA THR A 34 -12.75 -2.59 14.15
C THR A 34 -11.33 -2.97 14.51
N ILE A 35 -10.53 -3.39 13.52
CA ILE A 35 -9.15 -3.85 13.72
C ILE A 35 -8.14 -3.17 12.80
N ASP A 36 -8.58 -2.65 11.65
CA ASP A 36 -7.69 -2.02 10.67
C ASP A 36 -7.37 -0.59 11.09
N ILE A 37 -6.15 -0.43 11.60
CA ILE A 37 -5.56 0.85 12.01
C ILE A 37 -4.45 1.18 11.02
N CYS A 38 -4.53 2.38 10.43
CA CYS A 38 -3.50 2.83 9.51
C CYS A 38 -2.15 2.96 10.22
N PRO A 39 -1.06 2.32 9.73
CA PRO A 39 0.25 2.36 10.39
C PRO A 39 0.91 3.75 10.32
N VAL A 40 0.40 4.64 9.45
CA VAL A 40 0.95 6.00 9.26
C VAL A 40 0.28 7.02 10.17
N CYS A 41 -1.07 7.12 10.15
CA CYS A 41 -1.80 8.11 10.96
C CYS A 41 -2.35 7.57 12.28
N ARG A 42 -2.29 6.24 12.50
CA ARG A 42 -2.85 5.54 13.67
C ARG A 42 -4.35 5.75 13.87
N MET A 43 -5.09 6.10 12.82
CA MET A 43 -6.54 6.16 12.81
C MET A 43 -7.14 4.85 12.28
N SER A 44 -8.35 4.52 12.74
CA SER A 44 -9.14 3.43 12.18
C SER A 44 -9.56 3.74 10.75
N VAL A 45 -9.50 2.75 9.86
CA VAL A 45 -9.90 2.88 8.46
C VAL A 45 -11.41 2.77 8.36
N ILE A 46 -12.10 3.91 8.31
CA ILE A 46 -13.58 3.96 8.35
C ILE A 46 -14.17 4.33 7.00
N ASP A 47 -13.62 5.36 6.35
CA ASP A 47 -14.14 5.83 5.07
C ASP A 47 -13.38 5.19 3.91
N GLU A 48 -13.93 4.06 3.44
CA GLU A 48 -13.29 3.26 2.41
C GLU A 48 -13.01 4.02 1.11
N ARG A 49 -13.69 5.14 0.82
CA ARG A 49 -13.47 5.89 -0.44
C ARG A 49 -12.03 6.41 -0.60
N PHE A 50 -11.33 6.56 0.52
CA PHE A 50 -9.96 7.09 0.57
C PHE A 50 -8.94 6.02 0.94
N ALA A 51 -9.42 4.81 1.26
CA ALA A 51 -8.56 3.77 1.76
C ALA A 51 -7.64 3.22 0.68
N ALA A 52 -6.47 2.79 1.12
CA ALA A 52 -5.46 2.18 0.29
C ALA A 52 -4.85 0.99 1.02
N GLN A 53 -4.10 0.15 0.33
CA GLN A 53 -3.32 -0.92 0.98
C GLN A 53 -2.08 -1.30 0.18
N SER A 54 -1.10 -1.88 0.85
CA SER A 54 0.08 -2.50 0.24
C SER A 54 0.19 -3.96 0.68
N ILE A 55 0.69 -4.81 -0.22
CA ILE A 55 0.94 -6.23 0.04
C ILE A 55 2.42 -6.49 -0.24
N ASP A 56 3.13 -7.02 0.76
CA ASP A 56 4.55 -7.32 0.65
C ASP A 56 4.82 -8.74 0.13
N SER A 57 6.11 -9.09 -0.01
CA SER A 57 6.59 -10.39 -0.49
C SER A 57 6.36 -11.55 0.48
N GLN A 58 5.91 -11.25 1.69
CA GLN A 58 5.47 -12.22 2.69
C GLN A 58 3.93 -12.37 2.70
N GLY A 59 3.22 -11.60 1.89
CA GLY A 59 1.75 -11.54 1.88
C GLY A 59 1.17 -10.72 3.03
N GLN A 60 1.99 -9.93 3.74
CA GLN A 60 1.52 -9.02 4.78
C GLN A 60 0.77 -7.86 4.12
N VAL A 61 -0.44 -7.58 4.62
CA VAL A 61 -1.30 -6.50 4.14
C VAL A 61 -1.30 -5.36 5.15
N GLU A 62 -0.82 -4.20 4.71
CA GLU A 62 -0.96 -2.93 5.44
C GLU A 62 -2.08 -2.12 4.81
N ILE A 63 -3.06 -1.66 5.61
CA ILE A 63 -4.20 -0.85 5.15
C ILE A 63 -4.04 0.57 5.65
N PHE A 64 -4.32 1.54 4.78
CA PHE A 64 -4.18 2.97 5.02
C PHE A 64 -5.54 3.66 4.94
N ASP A 65 -5.75 4.63 5.82
CA ASP A 65 -7.00 5.41 5.92
C ASP A 65 -7.10 6.48 4.81
N ASP A 66 -5.98 6.83 4.19
CA ASP A 66 -5.89 7.86 3.15
C ASP A 66 -4.82 7.46 2.12
N ILE A 67 -5.04 7.76 0.84
CA ILE A 67 -4.06 7.53 -0.24
C ILE A 67 -2.74 8.25 0.05
N GLY A 68 -2.80 9.44 0.68
CA GLY A 68 -1.59 10.14 1.10
C GLY A 68 -0.79 9.39 2.18
N CYS A 69 -1.45 8.62 3.04
CA CYS A 69 -0.76 7.74 3.99
C CYS A 69 -0.02 6.60 3.27
N LEU A 70 -0.62 5.97 2.25
CA LEU A 70 0.10 4.99 1.42
C LEU A 70 1.31 5.64 0.74
N SER A 71 1.16 6.85 0.19
CA SER A 71 2.29 7.59 -0.41
C SER A 71 3.44 7.80 0.59
N ILE A 72 3.12 8.25 1.81
CA ILE A 72 4.11 8.42 2.89
C ILE A 72 4.81 7.11 3.22
N PHE A 73 4.05 6.01 3.34
CA PHE A 73 4.61 4.69 3.60
C PHE A 73 5.60 4.28 2.51
N MET A 74 5.21 4.36 1.24
CA MET A 74 6.07 4.01 0.10
C MET A 74 7.34 4.87 0.04
N ARG A 75 7.24 6.17 0.37
CA ARG A 75 8.38 7.11 0.39
C ARG A 75 9.34 6.89 1.57
N ARG A 76 8.91 6.16 2.60
CA ARG A 76 9.75 5.81 3.77
C ARG A 76 10.55 4.53 3.57
N LEU A 77 10.18 3.71 2.58
CA LEU A 77 10.89 2.48 2.27
C LEU A 77 12.36 2.81 1.96
N GLY A 78 13.25 2.06 2.60
CA GLY A 78 14.68 2.17 2.37
C GLY A 78 15.08 1.69 0.96
N PRO A 79 16.32 1.96 0.53
CA PRO A 79 16.82 1.45 -0.75
C PRO A 79 16.67 -0.07 -0.85
N GLY A 80 15.93 -0.54 -1.85
CA GLY A 80 15.65 -1.96 -2.08
C GLY A 80 14.46 -2.54 -1.31
N GLU A 81 13.88 -1.81 -0.34
CA GLU A 81 12.66 -2.27 0.36
C GLU A 81 11.42 -2.15 -0.52
N GLU A 82 11.41 -1.22 -1.48
CA GLU A 82 10.35 -1.09 -2.49
C GLU A 82 10.16 -2.37 -3.32
N GLU A 83 11.22 -3.16 -3.54
CA GLU A 83 11.15 -4.45 -4.23
C GLU A 83 10.39 -5.51 -3.43
N SER A 84 10.24 -5.30 -2.12
CA SER A 84 9.44 -6.19 -1.27
C SER A 84 7.94 -5.95 -1.43
N ILE A 85 7.49 -4.81 -1.96
CA ILE A 85 6.07 -4.53 -2.17
C ILE A 85 5.62 -5.16 -3.50
N LEU A 86 4.81 -6.21 -3.42
CA LEU A 86 4.32 -6.94 -4.60
C LEU A 86 3.11 -6.27 -5.24
N ALA A 87 2.27 -5.60 -4.44
CA ALA A 87 1.09 -4.92 -4.94
C ALA A 87 0.69 -3.74 -4.05
N SER A 88 0.07 -2.73 -4.66
CA SER A 88 -0.60 -1.65 -3.97
C SER A 88 -1.98 -1.44 -4.58
N TYR A 89 -2.97 -1.18 -3.73
CA TYR A 89 -4.35 -0.97 -4.13
C TYR A 89 -4.89 0.31 -3.51
N VAL A 90 -5.83 0.95 -4.21
CA VAL A 90 -6.58 2.12 -3.77
C VAL A 90 -8.06 1.86 -4.04
N LYS A 91 -8.94 2.39 -3.20
CA LYS A 91 -10.37 2.34 -3.44
C LYS A 91 -10.77 3.37 -4.49
N ASP A 92 -11.61 2.95 -5.42
CA ASP A 92 -12.30 3.86 -6.32
C ASP A 92 -13.23 4.78 -5.53
N PHE A 93 -13.17 6.09 -5.79
CA PHE A 93 -13.88 7.09 -5.01
C PHE A 93 -15.42 6.97 -5.12
N GLU A 94 -15.93 6.45 -6.24
CA GLU A 94 -17.36 6.33 -6.50
C GLU A 94 -17.91 4.95 -6.08
N SER A 95 -17.32 3.89 -6.63
CA SER A 95 -17.78 2.50 -6.46
C SER A 95 -17.25 1.81 -5.21
N ARG A 96 -16.13 2.29 -4.65
CA ARG A 96 -15.39 1.65 -3.55
C ARG A 96 -14.85 0.26 -3.90
N GLU A 97 -14.71 -0.04 -5.19
CA GLU A 97 -13.99 -1.23 -5.64
C GLU A 97 -12.47 -1.02 -5.48
N TRP A 98 -11.74 -2.11 -5.24
CA TRP A 98 -10.29 -2.08 -5.20
C TRP A 98 -9.71 -1.94 -6.61
N LEU A 99 -8.88 -0.94 -6.81
CA LEU A 99 -8.10 -0.71 -8.02
C LEU A 99 -6.63 -0.93 -7.73
N LYS A 100 -5.89 -1.50 -8.68
CA LYS A 100 -4.42 -1.48 -8.58
C LYS A 100 -3.95 -0.03 -8.66
N ALA A 101 -3.14 0.39 -7.69
CA ALA A 101 -2.70 1.78 -7.58
C ALA A 101 -2.00 2.30 -8.87
N PRO A 102 -1.13 1.53 -9.55
CA PRO A 102 -0.52 1.98 -10.80
C PRO A 102 -1.49 2.12 -11.98
N GLU A 103 -2.66 1.49 -11.93
CA GLU A 103 -3.66 1.46 -13.01
C GLU A 103 -4.78 2.49 -12.80
N ALA A 104 -4.87 3.11 -11.62
CA ALA A 104 -5.89 4.09 -11.28
C ALA A 104 -5.56 5.52 -11.77
N PHE A 105 -6.59 6.35 -11.86
CA PHE A 105 -6.48 7.78 -12.21
C PHE A 105 -6.72 8.65 -10.98
N TYR A 106 -5.83 9.62 -10.72
CA TYR A 106 -5.87 10.38 -9.48
C TYR A 106 -6.25 11.84 -9.71
N VAL A 107 -6.95 12.41 -8.73
CA VAL A 107 -7.21 13.85 -8.64
C VAL A 107 -6.82 14.33 -7.25
N GLN A 108 -6.07 15.43 -7.21
CA GLN A 108 -5.75 16.17 -6.01
C GLN A 108 -6.43 17.53 -6.03
N GLY A 109 -7.07 17.93 -4.92
CA GLY A 109 -7.72 19.23 -4.81
C GLY A 109 -8.25 19.53 -3.41
N ARG A 110 -9.17 20.50 -3.31
CA ARG A 110 -9.92 20.77 -2.06
C ARG A 110 -10.96 19.68 -1.83
N ILE A 111 -10.49 18.54 -1.32
CA ILE A 111 -11.32 17.37 -1.02
C ILE A 111 -11.12 17.03 0.44
N ASP A 112 -12.21 16.89 1.18
CA ASP A 112 -12.18 16.48 2.59
C ASP A 112 -11.87 14.98 2.66
N THR A 113 -10.57 14.65 2.71
CA THR A 113 -10.07 13.29 2.97
C THR A 113 -9.71 13.15 4.46
N PRO A 114 -9.67 11.93 5.03
CA PRO A 114 -9.46 11.71 6.46
C PRO A 114 -8.20 12.39 7.00
N MET A 115 -7.13 12.40 6.21
CA MET A 115 -5.85 13.04 6.56
C MET A 115 -5.61 14.35 5.80
N SER A 116 -6.63 14.88 5.12
CA SER A 116 -6.62 16.16 4.40
C SER A 116 -5.57 16.27 3.29
N PHE A 117 -5.05 15.16 2.77
CA PHE A 117 -4.15 15.15 1.62
C PHE A 117 -4.86 15.52 0.31
N GLY A 118 -6.19 15.40 0.28
CA GLY A 118 -7.00 15.85 -0.83
C GLY A 118 -6.84 15.00 -2.09
N ILE A 119 -6.40 13.74 -1.97
CA ILE A 119 -6.16 12.81 -3.09
C ILE A 119 -7.28 11.77 -3.13
N VAL A 120 -7.87 11.57 -4.31
CA VAL A 120 -8.85 10.51 -4.58
C VAL A 120 -8.48 9.76 -5.87
N ALA A 121 -8.92 8.51 -5.98
CA ALA A 121 -8.67 7.63 -7.13
C ALA A 121 -9.95 7.29 -7.88
N PHE A 122 -9.81 7.06 -9.18
CA PHE A 122 -10.89 6.69 -10.09
C PHE A 122 -10.50 5.52 -10.99
N ALA A 123 -11.47 4.67 -11.30
CA ALA A 123 -11.31 3.52 -12.19
C ALA A 123 -11.14 3.93 -13.66
N THR A 124 -11.64 5.10 -14.06
CA THR A 124 -11.56 5.58 -15.46
C THR A 124 -11.02 7.00 -15.57
N GLU A 125 -10.34 7.27 -16.69
CA GLU A 125 -9.80 8.59 -16.97
C GLU A 125 -10.91 9.64 -17.09
N GLU A 126 -12.06 9.25 -17.68
CA GLU A 126 -13.19 10.16 -17.88
C GLU A 126 -13.79 10.63 -16.55
N ALA A 127 -13.90 9.73 -15.57
CA ALA A 127 -14.38 10.06 -14.23
C ALA A 127 -13.42 11.04 -13.53
N ALA A 128 -12.13 10.72 -13.52
CA ALA A 128 -11.10 11.61 -12.97
C ALA A 128 -11.06 12.97 -13.66
N GLN A 129 -11.18 13.00 -15.00
CA GLN A 129 -11.18 14.24 -15.77
C GLN A 129 -12.39 15.11 -15.45
N LYS A 130 -13.59 14.51 -15.40
CA LYS A 130 -14.81 15.23 -15.05
C LYS A 130 -14.72 15.81 -13.64
N PHE A 131 -14.30 15.00 -12.68
CA PHE A 131 -14.18 15.41 -11.29
C PHE A 131 -13.12 16.52 -11.09
N ALA A 132 -11.97 16.40 -11.75
CA ALA A 132 -10.94 17.44 -11.74
C ALA A 132 -11.45 18.77 -12.32
N GLN A 133 -12.27 18.75 -13.37
CA GLN A 133 -12.86 19.97 -13.94
C GLN A 133 -13.88 20.62 -12.99
N GLU A 134 -14.70 19.81 -12.30
CA GLU A 134 -15.72 20.31 -11.38
C GLU A 134 -15.12 20.98 -10.13
N LEU A 135 -13.98 20.48 -9.65
CA LEU A 135 -13.30 20.98 -8.45
C LEU A 135 -12.10 21.89 -8.73
N GLU A 136 -11.79 22.16 -9.99
CA GLU A 136 -10.53 22.82 -10.40
C GLU A 136 -9.28 22.09 -9.83
N GLY A 137 -9.34 20.77 -9.75
CA GLY A 137 -8.31 19.89 -9.20
C GLY A 137 -7.19 19.54 -10.19
N LYS A 138 -6.04 19.13 -9.65
CA LYS A 138 -4.88 18.64 -10.41
C LYS A 138 -5.02 17.13 -10.63
N ARG A 139 -4.95 16.67 -11.88
CA ARG A 139 -4.82 15.22 -12.17
C ARG A 139 -3.39 14.76 -11.90
N LEU A 140 -3.23 13.57 -11.34
CA LEU A 140 -1.93 12.96 -11.03
C LEU A 140 -1.83 11.56 -11.64
N THR A 141 -0.61 11.15 -11.99
CA THR A 141 -0.25 9.74 -12.17
C THR A 141 0.13 9.10 -10.83
N TRP A 142 0.22 7.77 -10.79
CA TRP A 142 0.72 7.08 -9.60
C TRP A 142 2.13 7.53 -9.20
N GLU A 143 3.04 7.71 -10.17
CA GLU A 143 4.38 8.23 -9.92
C GLU A 143 4.34 9.63 -9.27
N GLN A 144 3.43 10.50 -9.72
CA GLN A 144 3.24 11.82 -9.13
C GLN A 144 2.68 11.76 -7.71
N VAL A 145 1.77 10.82 -7.40
CA VAL A 145 1.31 10.59 -6.02
C VAL A 145 2.46 10.24 -5.08
N LEU A 146 3.50 9.55 -5.58
CA LEU A 146 4.66 9.15 -4.78
C LEU A 146 5.78 10.20 -4.71
N THR A 147 5.81 11.18 -5.62
CA THR A 147 6.96 12.09 -5.78
C THR A 147 6.63 13.55 -5.53
N GLU A 148 5.40 13.98 -5.82
CA GLU A 148 4.99 15.36 -5.62
C GLU A 148 4.83 15.66 -4.11
N PRO A 149 5.04 16.91 -3.68
CA PRO A 149 4.72 17.34 -2.34
C PRO A 149 3.26 17.00 -2.01
N LEU A 150 3.05 16.30 -0.90
CA LEU A 150 1.71 16.13 -0.35
C LEU A 150 1.32 17.46 0.29
N THR A 151 0.07 17.87 0.17
CA THR A 151 -0.42 19.11 0.77
C THR A 151 -1.52 18.77 1.77
N ILE A 152 -1.42 19.27 3.00
CA ILE A 152 -2.51 19.18 3.98
C ILE A 152 -3.40 20.41 3.76
N GLY A 153 -4.54 20.20 3.11
CA GLY A 153 -5.25 21.31 2.45
C GLY A 153 -4.47 21.83 1.23
N LEU A 154 -4.83 22.99 0.67
CA LEU A 154 -4.14 23.54 -0.52
C LEU A 154 -2.93 24.41 -0.23
N ASP A 155 -2.70 24.79 1.03
CA ASP A 155 -1.82 25.90 1.36
C ASP A 155 -0.67 25.50 2.30
N VAL A 156 -0.60 24.22 2.71
CA VAL A 156 0.40 23.71 3.64
C VAL A 156 1.08 22.49 3.04
N ASP A 157 2.36 22.63 2.71
CA ASP A 157 3.18 21.50 2.29
C ASP A 157 3.39 20.55 3.47
N PHE A 158 3.13 19.27 3.24
CA PHE A 158 3.44 18.21 4.18
C PHE A 158 4.96 18.03 4.26
N ASN A 159 5.52 18.32 5.43
CA ASN A 159 6.92 18.09 5.71
C ASN A 159 7.13 16.64 6.20
N LEU A 160 7.66 15.79 5.30
CA LEU A 160 7.94 14.39 5.62
C LEU A 160 8.97 14.24 6.74
N GLU A 161 10.01 15.09 6.79
CA GLU A 161 11.04 15.02 7.84
C GLU A 161 10.46 15.35 9.22
N GLU A 162 9.63 16.39 9.30
CA GLU A 162 8.97 16.78 10.54
C GLU A 162 7.95 15.73 10.98
N PHE A 163 7.16 15.20 10.05
CA PHE A 163 6.24 14.11 10.34
C PHE A 163 6.97 12.85 10.82
N ASN A 164 8.14 12.53 10.25
CA ASN A 164 8.99 11.43 10.71
C ASN A 164 9.50 11.67 12.14
N ALA A 165 10.01 12.87 12.43
CA ALA A 165 10.50 13.23 13.76
C ALA A 165 9.40 13.14 14.84
N GLN A 166 8.15 13.45 14.48
CA GLN A 166 7.02 13.38 15.40
C GLN A 166 6.45 11.97 15.59
N ASN A 167 6.73 11.05 14.66
CA ASN A 167 6.17 9.69 14.66
C ASN A 167 7.24 8.60 14.76
N GLN A 168 8.45 8.92 15.21
CA GLN A 168 9.45 7.92 15.58
C GLN A 168 8.95 7.08 16.76
N GLU A 169 8.96 5.75 16.61
CA GLU A 169 8.69 4.85 17.72
C GLU A 169 9.78 5.00 18.80
N PRO A 170 9.43 5.07 20.10
CA PRO A 170 10.43 5.09 21.16
C PRO A 170 11.05 3.68 21.28
N GLY A 171 12.15 3.43 20.59
CA GLY A 171 12.64 2.05 20.49
C GLY A 171 14.02 1.80 19.88
N GLU A 172 15.01 2.67 20.06
CA GLU A 172 16.41 2.20 20.07
C GLU A 172 17.26 3.10 20.98
N ILE A 173 17.11 2.92 22.29
CA ILE A 173 18.15 3.35 23.23
C ILE A 173 19.32 2.42 22.96
N GLN A 174 20.28 2.88 22.15
CA GLN A 174 21.62 2.31 22.15
C GLN A 174 22.10 2.39 23.60
N ALA A 175 22.31 1.23 24.22
CA ALA A 175 23.02 1.13 25.47
C ALA A 175 24.43 1.69 25.21
N GLU A 176 24.69 2.90 25.67
CA GLU A 176 26.06 3.37 25.84
C GLU A 176 26.72 2.41 26.84
N GLU A 177 27.62 1.56 26.33
CA GLU A 177 28.64 0.89 27.14
C GLU A 177 29.51 1.98 27.76
N GLY A 178 29.22 2.32 29.01
CA GLY A 178 30.13 3.01 29.89
C GLY A 178 31.06 2.00 30.56
N ASP A 179 32.33 2.01 30.17
CA ASP A 179 33.49 1.70 31.02
C ASP A 179 34.41 2.93 31.07
#